data_AF-A0A382U590-F1
#
_entry.id   AF-A0A382U590-F1
#
_cell.length_a   1.000
_cell.length_b   1.000
_cell.length_c   1.000
_cell.angle_alpha   90.00
_cell.angle_beta   90.00
_cell.angle_gamma   90.00
#
_symmetry.space_group_name_H-M   'P 1'
#
loop_
_entity.id
_entity.type
_entity.pdbx_description
1 polymer ?
#
loop_
_entity_poly.entity_id
_entity_poly.type
_entity_poly.pdbx_seq_one_letter_code
_entity_poly.pdbx_strand_id
1 'polypeptide(L)'
;MKLPVSWIGEYTEVGSPDEVAGILTRAGIEIEDQEGEVLDLGISANRADLLSVLGVSRELAVHQGNSVHVPPLSESSGDPVDVEVSVEVPGLCDRYTARVIEGVTVGESPSW
;
A
#
# COMPACT_ATOMS: atom_id res chain seq x y z
N MET A 1 2.74 0.72 -10.81
CA MET A 1 2.08 0.08 -9.64
C MET A 1 0.59 0.15 -9.88
N LYS A 2 -0.08 -1.00 -9.98
CA LYS A 2 -1.54 -1.04 -10.13
C LYS A 2 -2.22 -0.64 -8.81
N LEU A 3 -3.06 0.39 -8.88
CA LEU A 3 -3.78 0.97 -7.76
C LEU A 3 -5.28 1.01 -8.09
N PRO A 4 -6.11 0.21 -7.40
CA PRO A 4 -7.56 0.36 -7.44
C PRO A 4 -7.95 1.63 -6.70
N VAL A 5 -8.69 2.51 -7.36
CA VAL A 5 -9.11 3.78 -6.79
C VAL A 5 -10.03 3.58 -5.59
N SER A 6 -10.88 2.55 -5.61
CA SER A 6 -11.77 2.19 -4.50
C SER A 6 -11.05 1.92 -3.18
N TRP A 7 -9.80 1.43 -3.23
CA TRP A 7 -9.00 1.14 -2.04
C TRP A 7 -8.53 2.39 -1.30
N ILE A 8 -8.41 3.52 -2.01
CA ILE A 8 -8.08 4.81 -1.38
C ILE A 8 -9.17 5.22 -0.38
N GLY A 9 -10.43 4.85 -0.68
CA GLY A 9 -11.61 5.16 0.14
C GLY A 9 -11.55 4.60 1.57
N GLU A 10 -10.71 3.61 1.84
CA GLU A 10 -10.48 3.08 3.20
C GLU A 10 -9.66 4.04 4.08
N TYR A 11 -8.93 4.96 3.45
CA TYR A 11 -7.94 5.83 4.10
C TYR A 11 -8.29 7.31 3.99
N THR A 12 -8.95 7.76 2.92
CA THR A 12 -9.31 9.17 2.73
C THR A 12 -10.49 9.28 1.75
N GLU A 13 -11.14 10.45 1.70
CA GLU A 13 -12.09 10.74 0.63
C GLU A 13 -11.42 10.62 -0.74
N VAL A 14 -12.13 9.96 -1.66
CA VAL A 14 -11.66 9.66 -3.01
C VAL A 14 -12.72 10.10 -4.03
N GLY A 15 -12.27 10.73 -5.10
CA GLY A 15 -13.10 11.09 -6.25
C GLY A 15 -13.14 10.00 -7.31
N SER A 16 -13.49 10.37 -8.55
CA SER A 16 -13.42 9.46 -9.68
C SER A 16 -11.96 9.10 -10.05
N PRO A 17 -11.73 8.00 -10.80
CA PRO A 17 -10.39 7.68 -11.30
C PRO A 17 -9.72 8.82 -12.06
N ASP A 18 -10.47 9.56 -12.88
CA ASP A 18 -9.95 10.70 -13.64
C ASP A 18 -9.53 11.87 -12.73
N GLU A 19 -10.29 12.13 -11.67
CA GLU A 19 -9.96 13.16 -10.68
C GLU A 19 -8.68 12.80 -9.92
N VAL A 20 -8.56 11.54 -9.50
CA VAL A 20 -7.38 11.01 -8.81
C VAL A 20 -6.15 11.06 -9.72
N ALA A 21 -6.25 10.55 -10.94
CA ALA A 21 -5.18 10.59 -11.94
C ALA A 21 -4.72 12.04 -12.19
N GLY A 22 -5.65 12.97 -12.32
CA GLY A 22 -5.36 14.39 -12.50
C GLY A 22 -4.63 15.02 -11.31
N ILE A 23 -5.01 14.68 -10.07
CA ILE A 23 -4.32 15.17 -8.87
C ILE A 23 -2.89 14.60 -8.79
N LEU A 24 -2.74 13.28 -8.95
CA LEU A 24 -1.43 12.62 -8.88
C LEU A 24 -0.49 13.10 -9.98
N THR A 25 -0.99 13.34 -11.19
CA THR A 25 -0.20 13.93 -12.29
C THR A 25 0.30 15.33 -11.92
N ARG A 26 -0.54 16.18 -11.32
CA ARG A 26 -0.12 17.51 -10.83
C ARG A 26 0.88 17.43 -9.69
N ALA A 27 0.84 16.35 -8.90
CA ALA A 27 1.81 16.04 -7.87
C ALA A 27 3.14 15.48 -8.43
N GLY A 28 3.25 15.34 -9.76
CA GLY A 28 4.46 14.84 -10.44
C GLY A 28 4.57 13.31 -10.46
N ILE A 29 3.46 12.61 -10.30
CA ILE A 29 3.38 11.15 -10.37
C ILE A 29 2.85 10.76 -11.73
N GLU A 30 3.58 9.91 -12.43
CA GLU A 30 3.19 9.43 -13.75
C GLU A 30 2.03 8.43 -13.65
N ILE A 31 1.04 8.60 -14.51
CA ILE A 31 -0.01 7.61 -14.77
C ILE A 31 0.38 6.91 -16.07
N GLU A 32 0.83 5.67 -15.96
CA GLU A 32 1.24 4.84 -17.10
C GLU A 32 0.03 4.33 -17.88
N ASP A 33 -1.04 3.93 -17.18
CA ASP A 33 -2.28 3.43 -17.79
C ASP A 33 -3.49 3.59 -16.85
N GLN A 34 -4.70 3.43 -17.40
CA GLN A 34 -5.96 3.41 -16.65
C GLN A 34 -6.92 2.37 -17.23
N GLU A 35 -7.19 1.32 -16.45
CA GLU A 35 -8.10 0.23 -16.77
C GLU A 35 -9.35 0.31 -15.88
N GLY A 36 -10.35 1.10 -16.30
CA GLY A 36 -11.57 1.33 -15.51
C GLY A 36 -11.28 2.03 -14.19
N GLU A 37 -11.39 1.30 -13.08
CA GLU A 37 -11.17 1.79 -11.70
C GLU A 37 -9.73 1.56 -11.20
N VAL A 38 -8.83 1.07 -12.06
CA VAL A 38 -7.43 0.77 -11.71
C VAL A 38 -6.51 1.72 -12.47
N LEU A 39 -5.64 2.43 -11.72
CA LEU A 39 -4.58 3.28 -12.26
C LEU A 39 -3.25 2.53 -12.20
N ASP A 40 -2.46 2.54 -13.27
CA ASP A 40 -1.06 2.10 -13.21
C ASP A 40 -0.14 3.30 -13.00
N LEU A 41 0.57 3.32 -11.88
CA LEU A 41 1.41 4.43 -11.45
C LEU A 41 2.90 4.19 -11.77
N GLY A 42 3.51 5.10 -12.53
CA GLY A 42 4.95 5.16 -12.75
C GLY A 42 5.69 5.74 -11.54
N ILE A 43 5.98 4.90 -10.55
CA ILE A 43 6.62 5.34 -9.31
C ILE A 43 8.14 5.42 -9.48
N SER A 44 8.69 6.63 -9.36
CA SER A 44 10.14 6.85 -9.40
C SER A 44 10.87 6.20 -8.21
N ALA A 45 12.14 5.81 -8.41
CA ALA A 45 12.95 5.12 -7.40
C ALA A 45 13.09 5.87 -6.07
N ASN A 46 12.94 7.20 -6.06
CA ASN A 46 13.05 8.04 -4.86
C ASN A 46 11.71 8.28 -4.13
N ARG A 47 10.62 7.66 -4.60
CA ARG A 47 9.26 7.80 -4.02
C ARG A 47 8.69 6.47 -3.55
N ALA A 48 9.50 5.69 -2.81
CA ALA A 48 9.08 4.41 -2.26
C ALA A 48 7.88 4.54 -1.29
N ASP A 49 7.63 5.73 -0.74
CA ASP A 49 6.43 6.04 0.05
C ASP A 49 5.13 5.81 -0.73
N LEU A 50 5.15 5.95 -2.06
CA LEU A 50 4.00 5.75 -2.95
C LEU A 50 3.80 4.29 -3.41
N LEU A 51 4.62 3.34 -2.94
CA LEU A 51 4.47 1.91 -3.25
C LEU A 51 3.41 1.21 -2.38
N SER A 52 2.51 1.97 -1.77
CA SER A 52 1.41 1.45 -0.96
C SER A 52 0.17 2.31 -1.14
N VAL A 53 -1.02 1.71 -1.00
CA VAL A 53 -2.30 2.43 -1.05
C VAL A 53 -2.31 3.57 -0.03
N LEU A 54 -1.92 3.29 1.22
CA LEU A 54 -1.86 4.30 2.28
C LEU A 54 -0.91 5.46 1.93
N GLY A 55 0.20 5.18 1.25
CA GLY A 55 1.13 6.19 0.75
C GLY A 55 0.50 7.11 -0.28
N VAL A 56 -0.18 6.53 -1.27
CA VAL A 56 -0.91 7.29 -2.29
C VAL A 56 -2.07 8.07 -1.68
N SER A 57 -2.80 7.47 -0.72
CA SER A 57 -3.86 8.15 0.04
C SER A 57 -3.34 9.37 0.80
N ARG A 58 -2.12 9.32 1.36
CA ARG A 58 -1.48 10.48 2.00
C ARG A 58 -1.16 11.59 1.03
N GLU A 59 -0.60 11.25 -0.13
CA GLU A 59 -0.35 12.23 -1.18
C GLU A 59 -1.67 12.89 -1.61
N LEU A 60 -2.67 12.09 -1.94
CA LEU A 60 -3.97 12.56 -2.40
C LEU A 60 -4.66 13.46 -1.35
N ALA A 61 -4.66 13.04 -0.08
CA ALA A 61 -5.31 13.78 1.00
C ALA A 61 -4.70 15.18 1.18
N VAL A 62 -3.38 15.32 1.09
CA VAL A 62 -2.70 16.62 1.20
C VAL A 62 -3.14 17.59 0.09
N HIS A 63 -3.24 17.13 -1.16
CA HIS A 63 -3.68 17.98 -2.28
C HIS A 63 -5.16 18.36 -2.20
N GLN A 64 -5.98 17.55 -1.53
CA GLN A 64 -7.41 17.82 -1.32
C GLN A 64 -7.71 18.62 -0.04
N GLY A 65 -6.74 18.75 0.87
CA GLY A 65 -6.97 19.33 2.20
C GLY A 65 -7.71 18.40 3.17
N ASN A 66 -7.69 17.10 2.89
CA ASN A 66 -8.37 16.06 3.66
C ASN A 66 -7.43 15.40 4.68
N SER A 67 -8.02 14.74 5.68
CA SER A 67 -7.27 13.92 6.64
C SER A 67 -7.19 12.46 6.17
N VAL A 68 -6.10 11.78 6.56
CA VAL A 68 -5.95 10.34 6.33
C VAL A 68 -6.29 9.57 7.60
N HIS A 69 -7.18 8.60 7.46
CA HIS A 69 -7.38 7.53 8.43
C HIS A 69 -6.26 6.50 8.30
N VAL A 70 -5.41 6.40 9.32
CA VAL A 70 -4.34 5.38 9.38
C VAL A 70 -4.85 4.23 10.26
N PRO A 71 -4.95 3.00 9.72
CA PRO A 71 -5.37 1.86 10.52
C PRO A 71 -4.45 1.68 11.73
N PRO A 72 -4.98 1.36 12.92
CA PRO A 72 -4.17 1.10 14.09
C PRO A 72 -3.25 -0.10 13.81
N LEU A 73 -1.98 0.03 14.20
CA LEU A 73 -1.04 -1.08 14.14
C LEU A 73 -1.21 -1.93 15.40
N SER A 74 -1.53 -3.20 15.22
CA SER A 74 -1.51 -4.15 16.33
C SER A 74 -0.07 -4.42 16.77
N GLU A 75 0.21 -4.24 18.05
CA GLU A 75 1.43 -4.78 18.66
C GLU A 75 1.43 -6.30 18.52
N SER A 76 2.63 -6.89 18.49
CA SER A 76 2.75 -8.35 18.60
C SER A 76 2.20 -8.78 19.96
N SER A 77 1.13 -9.57 19.93
CA SER A 77 0.45 -10.13 21.08
C SER A 77 0.39 -11.66 20.95
N GLY A 78 0.36 -12.36 22.08
CA GLY A 78 0.29 -13.83 22.11
C GLY A 78 1.56 -14.47 22.68
N ASP A 79 1.53 -15.78 22.80
CA ASP A 79 2.68 -16.58 23.23
C ASP A 79 3.75 -16.64 22.13
N PRO A 80 5.02 -16.91 22.47
CA PRO A 80 6.06 -17.14 21.48
C PRO A 80 5.63 -18.23 20.49
N VAL A 81 5.68 -17.92 19.20
CA VAL A 81 5.37 -18.90 18.16
C VAL A 81 6.55 -19.84 17.97
N ASP A 82 6.28 -21.15 17.92
CA ASP A 82 7.29 -22.19 17.67
C ASP A 82 7.65 -22.23 16.17
N VAL A 83 8.36 -21.20 15.70
CA VAL A 83 8.89 -21.09 14.34
C VAL A 83 10.38 -20.87 14.42
N GLU A 84 11.14 -21.81 13.86
CA GLU A 84 12.58 -21.67 13.67
C GLU A 84 12.86 -20.84 12.42
N VAL A 85 13.64 -19.77 12.57
CA VAL A 85 14.13 -18.95 11.45
C VAL A 85 15.65 -18.97 11.50
N SER A 86 16.27 -19.44 10.42
CA SER A 86 17.71 -19.49 10.27
C SER A 86 18.16 -18.75 9.02
N VAL A 87 19.34 -18.13 9.10
CA VAL A 87 20.01 -17.50 7.95
C VAL A 87 21.13 -18.43 7.53
N GLU A 88 20.91 -19.23 6.49
CA GLU A 88 21.86 -20.25 6.05
C GLU A 88 23.12 -19.66 5.40
N VAL A 89 23.02 -18.46 4.81
CA VAL A 89 24.13 -17.78 4.13
C VAL A 89 24.26 -16.32 4.62
N PRO A 90 24.81 -16.09 5.81
CA PRO A 90 24.91 -14.75 6.40
C PRO A 90 25.65 -13.74 5.51
N GLY A 91 26.61 -14.19 4.69
CA GLY A 91 27.36 -13.30 3.79
C GLY A 91 26.56 -12.71 2.62
N LEU A 92 25.35 -13.21 2.36
CA LEU A 92 24.45 -12.68 1.32
C LEU A 92 23.18 -12.04 1.89
N CYS A 93 22.85 -12.30 3.16
CA CYS A 93 21.67 -11.80 3.82
C CYS A 93 22.00 -11.55 5.29
N ASP A 94 22.39 -10.33 5.63
CA ASP A 94 22.78 -9.99 7.01
C ASP A 94 21.58 -10.01 7.98
N ARG A 95 20.34 -9.92 7.46
CA ARG A 95 19.13 -9.85 8.27
C ARG A 95 17.93 -10.48 7.58
N TYR A 96 17.28 -11.40 8.28
CA TYR A 96 15.98 -11.96 7.94
C TYR A 96 15.03 -11.79 9.12
N THR A 97 13.79 -11.36 8.87
CA THR A 97 12.77 -11.17 9.90
C THR A 97 11.46 -11.82 9.47
N ALA A 98 10.74 -12.44 10.39
CA ALA A 98 9.44 -13.04 10.14
C ALA A 98 8.41 -12.59 11.19
N ARG A 99 7.13 -12.63 10.83
CA ARG A 99 6.00 -12.40 11.75
C ARG A 99 4.89 -13.39 11.38
N VAL A 100 4.23 -13.93 12.39
CA VAL A 100 3.06 -14.82 12.23
C VAL A 100 1.79 -14.01 12.44
N ILE A 101 0.81 -14.21 11.57
CA ILE A 101 -0.51 -13.59 11.64
C ILE A 101 -1.53 -14.71 11.73
N GLU A 102 -2.31 -14.73 12.81
CA GLU A 102 -3.32 -15.75 13.09
C GLU A 102 -4.74 -15.19 12.96
N GLY A 103 -5.74 -16.07 12.87
CA GLY A 103 -7.14 -15.67 12.73
C GLY A 103 -7.51 -15.13 11.35
N VAL A 104 -6.68 -15.37 10.33
CA VAL A 104 -6.97 -14.99 8.94
C VAL A 104 -8.11 -15.86 8.40
N THR A 105 -9.16 -15.22 7.89
CA THR A 105 -10.21 -15.91 7.13
C THR A 105 -9.84 -15.87 5.65
N VAL A 106 -9.61 -17.03 5.05
CA VAL A 106 -9.29 -17.12 3.62
C VAL A 106 -10.57 -16.92 2.81
N GLY A 107 -10.52 -16.00 1.86
CA GLY A 107 -11.61 -15.71 0.91
C GLY A 107 -11.07 -15.53 -0.51
N GLU A 108 -11.98 -15.36 -1.46
CA GLU A 108 -11.60 -15.03 -2.83
C GLU A 108 -10.95 -13.64 -2.88
N SER A 109 -9.89 -13.52 -3.66
CA SER A 109 -9.31 -12.21 -3.95
C SER A 109 -10.28 -11.39 -4.80
N PRO A 110 -10.27 -10.06 -4.68
CA PRO A 110 -10.98 -9.20 -5.62
C PRO A 110 -10.62 -9.54 -7.07
N SER A 111 -11.52 -9.26 -8.00
CA SER A 111 -11.36 -9.60 -9.43
C SER A 111 -10.32 -8.75 -10.17
N TRP A 112 -9.81 -7.72 -9.52
CA TRP A 112 -8.85 -6.77 -10.08
C TRP A 112 -7.45 -7.03 -9.51
#